data_AF-A0A1A8DUS8-F1
#
_entry.id   AF-A0A1A8DUS8-F1
#
_cell.length_a   1.000
_cell.length_b   1.000
_cell.length_c   1.000
_cell.angle_alpha   90.00
_cell.angle_beta   90.00
_cell.angle_gamma   90.00
#
_symmetry.space_group_name_H-M   'P 1'
#
loop_
_entity.id
_entity.type
_entity.pdbx_description
1 polymer ?
#
loop_
_entity_poly.entity_id
_entity_poly.type
_entity_poly.pdbx_seq_one_letter_code
_entity_poly.pdbx_strand_id
1 'polypeptide(L)'
;NRAKGLKHVVQCVFVAIRTIGNIMIVTTLLQFMFACIGVQLFKGKFYRCTDEAKSSPEECKGTYILYKDGDVNQPTVHRRLWHNSDFNFDNVLMAMMALFTVSTFEGWPALLYKAIDSNRENLGPIYNYRVEISIFFIIYIIIIAFFMM
;
A
#
# COMPACT_ATOMS: atom_id res chain seq x y z
N ASN A 1 -0.90 30.95 -30.11
CA ASN A 1 -2.37 31.02 -29.89
C ASN A 1 -3.18 30.42 -31.05
N ARG A 2 -3.05 29.12 -31.37
CA ARG A 2 -3.60 28.52 -32.62
C ARG A 2 -4.83 27.61 -32.50
N ALA A 3 -5.19 27.09 -31.31
CA ALA A 3 -6.34 26.18 -31.16
C ALA A 3 -7.50 26.83 -30.38
N LYS A 4 -8.50 27.39 -31.08
CA LYS A 4 -9.69 28.00 -30.47
C LYS A 4 -10.57 26.96 -29.73
N GLY A 5 -10.68 25.74 -30.25
CA GLY A 5 -11.43 24.66 -29.60
C GLY A 5 -10.81 24.22 -28.26
N LEU A 6 -9.49 24.13 -28.18
CA LEU A 6 -8.78 23.76 -26.94
C LEU A 6 -9.01 24.79 -25.82
N LYS A 7 -9.13 26.08 -26.17
CA LYS A 7 -9.46 27.13 -25.18
C LYS A 7 -10.82 26.91 -24.54
N HIS A 8 -11.83 26.53 -25.32
CA HIS A 8 -13.16 26.25 -24.77
C HIS A 8 -13.16 25.02 -23.85
N VAL A 9 -12.47 23.95 -24.23
CA VAL A 9 -12.36 22.75 -23.38
C VAL A 9 -11.69 23.06 -22.04
N VAL A 10 -10.56 23.78 -22.06
CA VAL A 10 -9.85 24.17 -20.84
C VAL A 10 -10.72 25.08 -19.95
N GLN A 11 -11.48 26.00 -20.56
CA GLN A 11 -12.37 26.86 -19.78
C GLN A 11 -13.51 26.08 -19.13
N CYS A 12 -14.08 25.08 -19.81
CA CYS A 12 -15.07 24.17 -19.20
C CYS A 12 -14.48 23.41 -18.00
N VAL A 13 -13.23 22.93 -18.11
CA VAL A 13 -12.53 22.25 -17.01
C VAL A 13 -12.35 23.18 -15.81
N PHE A 14 -11.91 24.43 -16.00
CA PHE A 14 -11.75 25.37 -14.89
C PHE A 14 -13.06 25.68 -14.16
N VAL A 15 -14.17 25.77 -14.90
CA VAL A 15 -15.50 25.96 -14.30
C VAL A 15 -15.89 24.72 -13.47
N ALA A 16 -15.66 23.52 -13.99
CA ALA A 16 -15.94 22.26 -13.30
C ALA A 16 -15.07 22.02 -12.06
N ILE A 17 -13.79 22.45 -12.07
CA ILE A 17 -12.91 22.31 -10.90
C ILE A 17 -13.49 23.03 -9.68
N ARG A 18 -14.11 24.20 -9.88
CA ARG A 18 -14.65 25.00 -8.77
C ARG A 18 -15.83 24.31 -8.07
N THR A 19 -16.62 23.51 -8.80
CA THR A 19 -17.73 22.75 -8.22
C THR A 19 -17.26 21.42 -7.61
N ILE A 20 -16.29 20.74 -8.23
CA ILE A 20 -15.73 19.46 -7.75
C ILE A 20 -14.84 19.65 -6.50
N GLY A 21 -14.27 20.83 -6.31
CA GLY A 21 -13.31 21.11 -5.23
C GLY A 21 -13.81 20.75 -3.83
N ASN A 22 -15.09 20.98 -3.52
CA ASN A 22 -15.65 20.63 -2.21
C ASN A 22 -15.61 19.13 -1.94
N ILE A 23 -15.98 18.32 -2.94
CA ILE A 23 -15.96 16.85 -2.82
C ILE A 23 -14.52 16.36 -2.67
N MET A 24 -13.59 16.91 -3.47
CA MET A 24 -12.16 16.57 -3.39
C MET A 24 -11.55 16.87 -2.03
N ILE A 25 -11.94 17.98 -1.38
CA ILE A 25 -11.45 18.33 -0.05
C ILE A 25 -11.95 17.30 0.98
N VAL A 26 -13.25 16.94 0.92
CA VAL A 26 -13.85 15.96 1.83
C VAL A 26 -13.19 14.59 1.67
N THR A 27 -13.00 14.11 0.44
CA THR A 27 -12.36 12.81 0.18
C THR A 27 -10.90 12.80 0.63
N THR A 28 -10.16 13.89 0.38
CA THR A 28 -8.77 14.01 0.84
C THR A 28 -8.67 14.03 2.36
N LEU A 29 -9.59 14.70 3.05
CA LEU A 29 -9.64 14.72 4.51
C LEU A 29 -9.95 13.33 5.09
N LEU A 30 -10.89 12.60 4.49
CA LEU A 30 -11.16 11.22 4.88
C LEU A 30 -9.95 10.32 4.63
N GLN A 31 -9.27 10.46 3.48
CA GLN A 31 -8.04 9.73 3.20
C GLN A 31 -6.95 10.03 4.23
N PHE A 32 -6.80 11.29 4.65
CA PHE A 32 -5.88 11.67 5.72
C PHE A 32 -6.24 11.02 7.06
N MET A 33 -7.52 10.99 7.44
CA MET A 33 -7.98 10.32 8.67
C MET A 33 -7.66 8.83 8.64
N PHE A 34 -7.96 8.14 7.54
CA PHE A 34 -7.63 6.72 7.36
C PHE A 34 -6.13 6.47 7.32
N ALA A 35 -5.34 7.38 6.73
CA ALA A 35 -3.89 7.30 6.73
C ALA A 35 -3.33 7.35 8.15
N CYS A 36 -3.82 8.28 8.99
CA CYS A 36 -3.44 8.36 10.41
C CYS A 36 -3.77 7.06 11.15
N ILE A 37 -4.97 6.49 10.95
CA ILE A 37 -5.36 5.21 11.55
C ILE A 37 -4.44 4.09 11.04
N GLY A 38 -4.18 4.04 9.73
CA GLY A 38 -3.31 3.05 9.12
C GLY A 38 -1.88 3.08 9.68
N VAL A 39 -1.33 4.27 9.91
CA VAL A 39 -0.01 4.42 10.57
C VAL A 39 -0.04 3.81 11.97
N GLN A 40 -1.07 4.06 12.77
CA GLN A 40 -1.16 3.45 14.12
C GLN A 40 -1.28 1.92 14.06
N LEU A 41 -1.92 1.38 13.03
CA LEU A 41 -2.12 -0.07 12.89
C LEU A 41 -0.90 -0.81 12.32
N PHE A 42 -0.19 -0.21 11.36
CA PHE A 42 0.74 -0.90 10.47
C PHE A 42 2.17 -0.37 10.47
N LYS A 43 2.47 0.71 11.20
CA LYS A 43 3.83 1.28 11.26
C LYS A 43 4.87 0.22 11.64
N GLY A 44 5.91 0.09 10.82
CA GLY A 44 7.02 -0.82 11.04
C GLY A 44 6.69 -2.30 10.90
N LYS A 45 5.49 -2.68 10.41
CA LYS A 45 5.06 -4.08 10.31
C LYS A 45 5.13 -4.67 8.90
N PHE A 46 5.54 -3.89 7.90
CA PHE A 46 5.61 -4.31 6.50
C PHE A 46 7.02 -4.68 6.04
N TYR A 47 7.95 -4.77 6.99
CA TYR A 47 9.30 -5.26 6.74
C TYR A 47 9.30 -6.77 6.59
N ARG A 48 10.14 -7.27 5.68
CA ARG A 48 10.34 -8.70 5.47
C ARG A 48 11.77 -9.00 5.04
N CYS A 49 12.20 -10.22 5.32
CA CYS A 49 13.44 -10.74 4.75
C CYS A 49 13.16 -11.31 3.34
N THR A 50 14.17 -11.32 2.47
CA THR A 50 14.10 -12.07 1.20
C THR A 50 14.06 -13.58 1.41
N ASP A 51 14.50 -14.06 2.57
CA ASP A 51 14.41 -15.46 3.02
C ASP A 51 13.22 -15.61 3.96
N GLU A 52 12.17 -16.31 3.53
CA GLU A 52 10.92 -16.49 4.29
C GLU A 52 11.11 -17.25 5.60
N ALA A 53 12.21 -17.99 5.75
CA ALA A 53 12.52 -18.68 7.00
C ALA A 53 12.99 -17.74 8.11
N LYS A 54 13.31 -16.47 7.80
CA LYS A 54 13.85 -15.49 8.75
C LYS A 54 12.87 -14.34 9.00
N SER A 55 12.46 -14.21 10.25
CA SER A 55 11.45 -13.23 10.67
C SER A 55 12.03 -12.04 11.45
N SER A 56 13.34 -11.96 11.65
CA SER A 56 13.98 -10.85 12.36
C SER A 56 15.11 -10.23 11.53
N PRO A 57 15.36 -8.91 11.68
CA PRO A 57 16.44 -8.24 10.96
C PRO A 57 17.83 -8.76 11.35
N GLU A 58 18.00 -9.22 12.59
CA GLU A 58 19.27 -9.78 13.07
C GLU A 58 19.60 -11.13 12.41
N GLU A 59 18.58 -11.94 12.14
CA GLU A 59 18.73 -13.22 11.45
C GLU A 59 18.78 -13.09 9.92
N CYS A 60 18.28 -11.99 9.36
CA CYS A 60 18.27 -11.71 7.93
C CYS A 60 19.64 -11.25 7.41
N LYS A 61 20.70 -12.02 7.71
CA LYS A 61 22.09 -11.74 7.31
C LYS A 61 22.71 -12.93 6.58
N GLY A 62 23.73 -12.63 5.75
CA GLY A 62 24.44 -13.61 4.95
C GLY A 62 23.71 -13.97 3.66
N THR A 63 23.80 -15.24 3.25
CA THR A 63 23.23 -15.76 2.01
C THR A 63 22.26 -16.91 2.29
N TYR A 64 21.34 -17.15 1.37
CA TYR A 64 20.43 -18.29 1.38
C TYR A 64 20.39 -18.94 0.00
N ILE A 65 19.94 -20.19 -0.04
CA ILE A 65 19.80 -20.96 -1.28
C ILE A 65 18.36 -20.80 -1.75
N LEU A 66 18.20 -20.37 -3.00
CA LEU A 66 16.92 -20.35 -3.68
C LEU A 66 16.89 -21.51 -4.68
N TYR A 67 15.81 -22.28 -4.65
CA TYR A 67 15.55 -23.32 -5.64
C TYR A 67 14.57 -22.75 -6.66
N LYS A 68 15.06 -22.55 -7.89
CA LYS A 68 14.24 -21.99 -8.96
C LYS A 68 13.08 -22.95 -9.27
N ASP A 69 11.84 -22.46 -9.20
CA ASP A 69 10.62 -23.23 -9.44
C ASP A 69 10.48 -24.51 -8.59
N GLY A 70 11.17 -24.58 -7.45
CA GLY A 70 11.21 -25.77 -6.59
C GLY A 70 12.12 -26.90 -7.09
N ASP A 71 12.89 -26.68 -8.17
CA ASP A 71 13.86 -27.66 -8.65
C ASP A 71 15.10 -27.71 -7.73
N VAL A 72 15.22 -28.80 -6.98
CA VAL A 72 16.31 -29.02 -6.03
C VAL A 72 17.67 -29.15 -6.74
N ASN A 73 17.68 -29.45 -8.05
CA ASN A 73 18.90 -29.66 -8.82
C ASN A 73 19.56 -28.36 -9.30
N GLN A 74 18.88 -27.22 -9.19
CA GLN A 74 19.39 -25.91 -9.62
C GLN A 74 19.41 -24.89 -8.48
N PRO A 75 20.26 -25.07 -7.45
CA PRO A 75 20.37 -24.10 -6.36
C PRO A 75 21.10 -22.83 -6.82
N THR A 76 20.49 -21.67 -6.62
CA THR A 76 21.14 -20.37 -6.77
C THR A 76 21.38 -19.72 -5.41
N VAL A 77 22.54 -19.07 -5.24
CA VAL A 77 22.88 -18.39 -3.98
C VAL A 77 22.45 -16.93 -4.08
N HIS A 78 21.59 -16.50 -3.15
CA HIS A 78 21.13 -15.12 -3.05
C HIS A 78 21.53 -14.51 -1.71
N ARG A 79 21.69 -13.19 -1.68
CA ARG A 79 21.97 -12.45 -0.44
C ARG A 79 20.67 -12.19 0.31
N ARG A 80 20.68 -12.38 1.63
CA ARG A 80 19.55 -11.98 2.49
C ARG A 80 19.49 -10.46 2.59
N LEU A 81 18.31 -9.89 2.34
CA LEU A 81 18.05 -8.46 2.46
C LEU A 81 16.78 -8.22 3.28
N TRP A 82 16.93 -7.47 4.37
CA TRP A 82 15.81 -6.95 5.12
C TRP A 82 15.31 -5.69 4.43
N HIS A 83 14.08 -5.73 3.91
CA HIS A 83 13.54 -4.64 3.12
C HIS A 83 12.09 -4.35 3.51
N ASN A 84 11.66 -3.11 3.27
CA ASN A 84 10.28 -2.68 3.47
C ASN A 84 9.48 -2.86 2.18
N SER A 85 8.14 -2.90 2.30
CA SER A 85 7.24 -2.82 1.16
C SER A 85 7.25 -1.42 0.54
N ASP A 86 7.17 -1.36 -0.80
CA ASP A 86 7.12 -0.10 -1.56
C ASP A 86 5.98 0.82 -1.09
N PHE A 87 4.80 0.23 -0.91
CA PHE A 87 3.67 0.85 -0.21
C PHE A 87 3.66 0.36 1.24
N ASN A 88 3.79 1.29 2.18
CA ASN A 88 3.83 1.05 3.62
C ASN A 88 3.13 2.18 4.39
N PHE A 89 3.02 2.01 5.70
CA PHE A 89 2.32 2.92 6.61
C PHE A 89 3.25 3.46 7.70
N ASP A 90 4.55 3.65 7.40
CA ASP A 90 5.52 4.10 8.40
C ASP A 90 5.36 5.59 8.76
N ASN A 91 4.77 6.37 7.85
CA ASN A 91 4.38 7.76 8.06
C ASN A 91 3.11 8.10 7.27
N VAL A 92 2.48 9.22 7.61
CA VAL A 92 1.18 9.62 7.05
C VAL A 92 1.24 9.81 5.53
N LEU A 93 2.33 10.37 5.00
CA LEU A 93 2.47 10.60 3.56
C LEU A 93 2.52 9.29 2.78
N MET A 94 3.31 8.31 3.24
CA MET A 94 3.38 6.98 2.63
C MET A 94 2.04 6.23 2.76
N ALA A 95 1.37 6.37 3.91
CA ALA A 95 0.05 5.81 4.12
C ALA A 95 -1.01 6.43 3.17
N MET A 96 -0.96 7.74 2.93
CA MET A 96 -1.82 8.39 1.93
C MET A 96 -1.56 7.86 0.53
N MET A 97 -0.30 7.64 0.14
CA MET A 97 0.06 7.03 -1.15
C MET A 97 -0.44 5.58 -1.26
N ALA A 98 -0.28 4.77 -0.21
CA ALA A 98 -0.78 3.39 -0.17
C ALA A 98 -2.32 3.35 -0.26
N LEU A 99 -3.02 4.25 0.45
CA LEU A 99 -4.47 4.37 0.35
C LEU A 99 -4.93 4.90 -1.01
N PHE A 100 -4.12 5.73 -1.67
CA PHE A 100 -4.42 6.19 -3.03
C PHE A 100 -4.43 5.02 -4.02
N THR A 101 -3.49 4.07 -3.96
CA THR A 101 -3.54 2.89 -4.84
C THR A 101 -4.73 1.99 -4.52
N VAL A 102 -5.13 1.90 -3.25
CA VAL A 102 -6.36 1.20 -2.87
C VAL A 102 -7.59 1.90 -3.44
N SER A 103 -7.61 3.24 -3.43
CA SER A 103 -8.72 4.05 -3.98
C SER A 103 -8.91 3.87 -5.48
N THR A 104 -7.82 3.61 -6.22
CA THR A 104 -7.86 3.32 -7.67
C THR A 104 -8.13 1.85 -7.98
N PHE A 105 -8.31 1.01 -6.96
CA PHE A 105 -8.44 -0.45 -7.06
C PHE A 105 -7.21 -1.15 -7.67
N GLU A 106 -6.03 -0.53 -7.61
CA GLU A 106 -4.81 -1.09 -8.19
C GLU A 106 -3.92 -1.72 -7.10
N GLY A 107 -3.64 -3.02 -7.24
CA GLY A 107 -2.73 -3.74 -6.34
C GLY A 107 -3.21 -3.85 -4.88
N TRP A 108 -4.43 -3.42 -4.57
CA TRP A 108 -5.00 -3.46 -3.22
C TRP A 108 -5.04 -4.85 -2.57
N PRO A 109 -5.26 -5.97 -3.29
CA PRO A 109 -5.23 -7.30 -2.65
C PRO A 109 -3.83 -7.65 -2.14
N ALA A 110 -2.78 -7.27 -2.87
CA ALA A 110 -1.41 -7.50 -2.45
C ALA A 110 -1.05 -6.69 -1.19
N LEU A 111 -1.56 -5.46 -1.09
CA LEU A 111 -1.41 -4.64 0.12
C LEU A 111 -2.22 -5.21 1.29
N LEU A 112 -3.45 -5.68 1.03
CA LEU A 112 -4.30 -6.34 2.02
C LEU A 112 -3.62 -7.59 2.59
N TYR A 113 -3.09 -8.48 1.74
CA TYR A 113 -2.42 -9.70 2.20
C TYR A 113 -1.19 -9.39 3.05
N LYS A 114 -0.37 -8.41 2.64
CA LYS A 114 0.74 -7.92 3.48
C LYS A 114 0.25 -7.39 4.84
N ALA A 115 -0.91 -6.75 4.88
CA ALA A 115 -1.49 -6.25 6.12
C ALA A 115 -2.08 -7.36 7.00
N ILE A 116 -2.67 -8.40 6.41
CA ILE A 116 -3.15 -9.60 7.12
C ILE A 116 -1.98 -10.35 7.76
N ASP A 117 -0.88 -10.48 7.04
CA ASP A 117 0.32 -11.18 7.52
C ASP A 117 1.15 -10.32 8.48
N SER A 118 0.75 -9.07 8.73
CA SER A 118 1.50 -8.13 9.56
C SER A 118 1.59 -8.59 11.02
N ASN A 119 2.81 -8.64 11.56
CA ASN A 119 3.10 -9.07 12.92
C ASN A 119 3.36 -7.87 13.85
N ARG A 120 4.37 -7.95 14.72
CA ARG A 120 4.84 -6.84 15.56
C ARG A 120 5.75 -5.93 14.76
N GLU A 121 6.00 -4.75 15.32
CA GLU A 121 6.95 -3.79 14.75
C GLU A 121 8.34 -4.42 14.62
N ASN A 122 8.97 -4.22 13.46
CA ASN A 122 10.30 -4.74 13.10
C ASN A 122 10.42 -6.28 13.08
N LEU A 123 9.30 -7.00 13.00
CA LEU A 123 9.29 -8.44 12.74
C LEU A 123 8.67 -8.73 11.37
N GLY A 124 9.10 -9.85 10.81
CA GLY A 124 8.63 -10.35 9.53
C GLY A 124 7.19 -10.83 9.61
N PRO A 125 6.56 -11.01 8.44
CA PRO A 125 5.17 -11.44 8.37
C PRO A 125 4.97 -12.84 8.93
N ILE A 126 3.78 -13.10 9.48
CA ILE A 126 3.29 -14.43 9.84
C ILE A 126 2.02 -14.68 9.02
N TYR A 127 2.01 -15.76 8.25
CA TYR A 127 0.90 -16.09 7.35
C TYR A 127 -0.44 -16.15 8.09
N ASN A 128 -1.44 -15.41 7.61
CA ASN A 128 -2.80 -15.35 8.15
C ASN A 128 -2.90 -14.99 9.63
N TYR A 129 -1.98 -14.15 10.13
CA TYR A 129 -1.95 -13.82 11.56
C TYR A 129 -3.09 -12.91 12.01
N ARG A 130 -3.46 -11.90 11.23
CA ARG A 130 -4.44 -10.85 11.61
C ARG A 130 -5.52 -10.63 10.55
N VAL A 131 -6.31 -11.66 10.27
CA VAL A 131 -7.36 -11.61 9.22
C VAL A 131 -8.39 -10.50 9.49
N GLU A 132 -8.63 -10.14 10.74
CA GLU A 132 -9.52 -9.05 11.16
C GLU A 132 -9.14 -7.66 10.59
N ILE A 133 -7.87 -7.46 10.20
CA ILE A 133 -7.40 -6.24 9.54
C ILE A 133 -8.09 -6.01 8.18
N SER A 134 -8.60 -7.06 7.55
CA SER A 134 -9.35 -6.93 6.28
C SER A 134 -10.51 -5.93 6.38
N ILE A 135 -11.16 -5.83 7.55
CA ILE A 135 -12.26 -4.90 7.81
C ILE A 135 -11.85 -3.45 7.53
N PHE A 136 -10.62 -3.05 7.88
CA PHE A 136 -10.11 -1.70 7.64
C PHE A 136 -10.13 -1.34 6.14
N PHE A 137 -9.62 -2.24 5.28
CA PHE A 137 -9.56 -2.02 3.84
C PHE A 137 -10.94 -2.05 3.20
N ILE A 138 -11.81 -2.97 3.61
CA ILE A 138 -13.17 -3.09 3.07
C ILE A 138 -14.00 -1.85 3.41
N ILE A 139 -13.94 -1.36 4.66
CA ILE A 139 -14.62 -0.13 5.06
C ILE A 139 -14.09 1.07 4.26
N TYR A 140 -12.77 1.19 4.13
CA TYR A 140 -12.16 2.27 3.35
C TYR A 140 -12.62 2.26 1.89
N ILE A 141 -12.60 1.08 1.25
CA ILE A 141 -13.06 0.88 -0.13
C ILE A 141 -14.52 1.30 -0.29
N ILE A 142 -15.42 0.87 0.60
CA ILE A 142 -16.85 1.21 0.51
C ILE A 142 -17.05 2.73 0.61
N ILE A 143 -16.40 3.37 1.58
CA ILE A 143 -16.50 4.82 1.78
C ILE A 143 -16.01 5.57 0.55
N ILE A 144 -14.83 5.22 0.04
CA ILE A 144 -14.24 5.93 -1.09
C ILE A 144 -14.99 5.67 -2.39
N ALA A 145 -15.43 4.42 -2.64
CA ALA A 145 -16.24 4.10 -3.80
C ALA A 145 -17.56 4.89 -3.84
N PHE A 146 -18.18 5.13 -2.68
CA PHE A 146 -19.37 5.98 -2.58
C PHE A 146 -19.11 7.43 -2.98
N PHE A 147 -17.94 8.00 -2.68
CA PHE A 147 -17.58 9.37 -3.07
C PHE A 147 -17.06 9.47 -4.51
N MET A 148 -16.64 8.36 -5.13
CA MET A 148 -16.20 8.34 -6.52
C MET A 148 -17.35 8.18 -7.53
N MET A 149 -18.52 7.68 -7.08
CA MET A 149 -19.75 7.60 -7.88
C MET A 149 -20.53 8.92 -7.86
#